data_AF-A0A0W7TJ59-F1
#
_entry.id   AF-A0A0W7TJ59-F1
#
_cell.length_a   1.000
_cell.length_b   1.000
_cell.length_c   1.000
_cell.angle_alpha   90.00
_cell.angle_beta   90.00
_cell.angle_gamma   90.00
#
_symmetry.space_group_name_H-M   'P 1'
#
loop_
_entity.id
_entity.type
_entity.pdbx_description
1 polymer ?
#
loop_
_entity_poly.entity_id
_entity_poly.type
_entity_poly.pdbx_seq_one_letter_code
_entity_poly.pdbx_strand_id
1 'polypeptide(L)'
;MKGDGDYVTCPSCGTTQQRLDAKAYLDQMMAQVRSWIGKAVPGGMAVAGAQNVDPVARYNIWTQSVKPKIDIEYGEYRFSLTSFLSNPMLVMPFTVTTNVTPKHSTERLFQFAEQINGVSPLAVDEESQEYIRTAKGLTDAYAMLANNSKLFREDKPGRYLLMVNNFNTAAEDFRASKGYEPAADRFEGLSLACQAARGCSTATSRAPWAASRPPWPS
;
A
#
# COMPACT_ATOMS: atom_id res chain seq x y z
N MET A 1 -18.65 -26.72 -22.86
CA MET A 1 -17.73 -26.34 -21.77
C MET A 1 -17.58 -24.83 -21.79
N LYS A 2 -18.38 -24.10 -21.01
CA LYS A 2 -18.37 -22.63 -21.03
C LYS A 2 -18.88 -22.10 -19.69
N GLY A 3 -18.11 -21.20 -19.09
CA GLY A 3 -18.55 -20.38 -17.97
C GLY A 3 -17.74 -20.55 -16.69
N ASP A 4 -16.44 -20.27 -16.73
CA ASP A 4 -15.69 -19.92 -15.51
C ASP A 4 -14.70 -18.79 -15.84
N GLY A 5 -15.27 -17.67 -16.30
CA GLY A 5 -14.59 -16.38 -16.25
C GLY A 5 -14.63 -15.91 -14.81
N ASP A 6 -13.81 -16.52 -13.97
CA ASP A 6 -13.82 -16.29 -12.52
C ASP A 6 -13.27 -14.87 -12.29
N TYR A 7 -14.13 -13.94 -11.87
CA TYR A 7 -13.79 -12.53 -11.63
C TYR A 7 -13.23 -12.40 -10.22
N VAL A 8 -12.07 -11.74 -10.06
CA VAL A 8 -11.57 -11.37 -8.72
C VAL A 8 -12.04 -9.98 -8.38
N THR A 9 -12.72 -9.87 -7.25
CA THR A 9 -12.97 -8.59 -6.59
C THR A 9 -11.73 -8.25 -5.77
N CYS A 10 -11.10 -7.12 -6.03
CA CYS A 10 -10.03 -6.64 -5.15
C CYS A 10 -10.65 -6.27 -3.78
N PRO A 11 -10.26 -6.90 -2.67
CA PRO A 11 -10.79 -6.58 -1.35
C PRO A 11 -10.25 -5.26 -0.76
N SER A 12 -9.47 -4.48 -1.53
CA SER A 12 -8.93 -3.18 -1.12
C SER A 12 -9.55 -2.00 -1.90
N CYS A 13 -9.92 -2.18 -3.18
CA CYS A 13 -10.54 -1.10 -4.00
C CYS A 13 -11.90 -1.49 -4.63
N GLY A 14 -12.39 -2.71 -4.44
CA GLY A 14 -13.73 -3.13 -4.85
C GLY A 14 -13.93 -3.30 -6.37
N THR A 15 -12.90 -3.13 -7.19
CA THR A 15 -12.98 -3.39 -8.63
C THR A 15 -13.02 -4.90 -8.90
N THR A 16 -13.97 -5.31 -9.74
CA THR A 16 -14.11 -6.65 -10.30
C THR A 16 -13.31 -6.72 -11.59
N GLN A 17 -12.20 -7.46 -11.62
CA GLN A 17 -11.48 -7.74 -12.86
C GLN A 17 -11.53 -9.22 -13.19
N GLN A 18 -11.51 -9.56 -14.47
CA GLN A 18 -11.37 -10.97 -14.86
C GLN A 18 -10.04 -11.50 -14.34
N ARG A 19 -10.01 -12.72 -13.79
CA ARG A 19 -8.76 -13.35 -13.29
C ARG A 19 -7.63 -13.31 -14.31
N LEU A 20 -7.94 -13.43 -15.60
CA LEU A 20 -6.98 -13.38 -16.69
C LEU A 20 -6.29 -12.01 -16.79
N ASP A 21 -7.04 -10.93 -16.61
CA ASP A 21 -6.54 -9.55 -16.70
C ASP A 21 -5.73 -9.17 -15.44
N ALA A 22 -6.22 -9.56 -14.26
CA ALA A 22 -5.49 -9.37 -13.01
C ALA A 22 -4.14 -10.13 -12.99
N LYS A 23 -4.10 -11.35 -13.55
CA LYS A 23 -2.86 -12.11 -13.70
C LYS A 23 -1.90 -11.44 -14.68
N ALA A 24 -2.39 -11.01 -15.85
CA ALA A 24 -1.56 -10.33 -16.84
C ALA A 24 -0.96 -9.03 -16.29
N TYR A 25 -1.74 -8.26 -15.50
CA TYR A 25 -1.26 -7.08 -14.81
C TYR A 25 -0.15 -7.40 -13.80
N LEU A 26 -0.32 -8.43 -12.97
CA LEU A 26 0.70 -8.87 -12.01
C LEU A 26 1.97 -9.36 -12.71
N ASP A 27 1.83 -10.11 -13.81
CA ASP A 27 2.97 -10.59 -14.60
C ASP A 27 3.76 -9.41 -15.19
N GLN A 28 3.06 -8.39 -15.70
CA GLN A 28 3.69 -7.17 -16.19
C GLN A 28 4.43 -6.42 -15.07
N MET A 29 3.81 -6.28 -13.90
CA MET A 29 4.44 -5.66 -12.73
C MET A 29 5.71 -6.40 -12.33
N MET A 30 5.64 -7.73 -12.21
CA MET A 30 6.78 -8.57 -11.86
C MET A 30 7.89 -8.54 -12.92
N ALA A 31 7.55 -8.43 -14.20
CA ALA A 31 8.55 -8.22 -15.26
C ALA A 31 9.31 -6.91 -15.08
N GLN A 32 8.62 -5.83 -14.70
CA GLN A 32 9.28 -4.54 -14.40
C GLN A 32 10.15 -4.62 -13.15
N VAL A 33 9.69 -5.29 -12.09
CA VAL A 33 10.50 -5.54 -10.88
C VAL A 33 11.77 -6.32 -11.25
N ARG A 34 11.66 -7.42 -12.01
CA ARG A 34 12.82 -8.21 -12.47
C ARG A 34 13.77 -7.38 -13.34
N SER A 35 13.25 -6.53 -14.23
CA SER A 35 14.06 -5.62 -15.05
C SER A 35 14.83 -4.62 -14.19
N TRP A 36 14.18 -4.05 -13.17
CA TRP A 36 14.82 -3.15 -12.22
C TRP A 36 15.91 -3.86 -11.44
N ILE A 37 15.64 -5.06 -10.90
CA ILE A 37 16.64 -5.87 -10.18
C ILE A 37 17.85 -6.17 -11.07
N GLY A 38 17.62 -6.56 -12.33
CA GLY A 38 18.70 -6.80 -13.30
C GLY A 38 19.54 -5.56 -13.63
N LYS A 39 18.99 -4.36 -13.47
CA LYS A 39 19.75 -3.09 -13.57
C LYS A 39 20.40 -2.66 -12.26
N ALA A 40 19.82 -3.07 -11.13
CA ALA A 40 20.31 -2.74 -9.79
C ALA A 40 21.53 -3.57 -9.40
N VAL A 41 21.59 -4.82 -9.85
CA VAL A 41 22.64 -5.77 -9.53
C VAL A 41 23.65 -5.88 -10.70
N PRO A 42 24.96 -5.84 -10.45
CA PRO A 42 25.98 -6.00 -11.50
C PRO A 42 25.82 -7.31 -12.27
N GLY A 43 26.10 -7.28 -13.58
CA GLY A 43 25.99 -8.44 -14.47
C GLY A 43 26.89 -9.60 -14.02
N GLY A 44 26.31 -10.81 -13.92
CA GLY A 44 26.99 -12.02 -13.44
C GLY A 44 26.48 -12.57 -12.10
N MET A 45 25.67 -11.79 -11.38
CA MET A 45 25.04 -12.18 -10.12
C MET A 45 23.53 -12.39 -10.32
N ALA A 46 23.05 -13.62 -10.20
CA ALA A 46 21.62 -13.88 -10.09
C ALA A 46 21.19 -13.70 -8.63
N VAL A 47 20.23 -12.81 -8.34
CA VAL A 47 19.70 -12.64 -6.98
C VAL A 47 19.12 -13.95 -6.42
N ALA A 48 18.61 -14.82 -7.31
CA ALA A 48 18.15 -16.16 -6.98
C ALA A 48 19.26 -17.09 -6.43
N GLY A 49 20.53 -16.78 -6.70
CA GLY A 49 21.70 -17.47 -6.15
C GLY A 49 22.50 -16.62 -5.15
N ALA A 50 21.98 -15.45 -4.74
CA ALA A 50 22.71 -14.50 -3.90
C ALA A 50 23.16 -15.14 -2.58
N GLN A 51 22.40 -16.09 -2.02
CA GLN A 51 22.76 -16.76 -0.78
C GLN A 51 24.00 -17.67 -0.89
N ASN A 52 24.37 -18.08 -2.11
CA ASN A 52 25.56 -18.90 -2.38
C ASN A 52 26.81 -18.05 -2.64
N VAL A 53 26.65 -16.72 -2.67
CA VAL A 53 27.74 -15.77 -2.89
C VAL A 53 28.31 -15.36 -1.54
N ASP A 54 29.62 -15.11 -1.53
CA ASP A 54 30.33 -14.63 -0.35
C ASP A 54 29.61 -13.44 0.32
N PRO A 55 29.41 -13.45 1.65
CA PRO A 55 28.72 -12.40 2.39
C PRO A 55 29.34 -10.99 2.20
N VAL A 56 30.66 -10.88 2.08
CA VAL A 56 31.35 -9.59 1.88
C VAL A 56 31.06 -9.05 0.48
N ALA A 57 31.08 -9.92 -0.53
CA ALA A 57 30.72 -9.54 -1.89
C ALA A 57 29.25 -9.07 -2.00
N ARG A 58 28.32 -9.74 -1.31
CA ARG A 58 26.90 -9.33 -1.26
C ARG A 58 26.73 -7.97 -0.60
N TYR A 59 27.37 -7.75 0.55
CA TYR A 59 27.32 -6.48 1.26
C TYR A 59 27.91 -5.33 0.43
N ASN A 60 29.01 -5.56 -0.29
CA ASN A 60 29.60 -4.57 -1.19
C ASN A 60 28.65 -4.21 -2.33
N ILE A 61 27.98 -5.20 -2.95
CA ILE A 61 26.99 -4.96 -4.01
C ILE A 61 25.80 -4.18 -3.46
N TRP A 62 25.30 -4.57 -2.29
CA TRP A 62 24.23 -3.87 -1.59
C TRP A 62 24.59 -2.39 -1.39
N THR A 63 25.73 -2.13 -0.75
CA THR A 63 26.16 -0.78 -0.37
C THR A 63 26.48 0.10 -1.58
N GLN A 64 27.13 -0.43 -2.61
CA GLN A 64 27.59 0.36 -3.76
C GLN A 64 26.54 0.50 -4.86
N SER A 65 25.70 -0.50 -5.08
CA SER A 65 24.82 -0.54 -6.26
C SER A 65 23.33 -0.42 -5.92
N VAL A 66 22.89 -1.06 -4.83
CA VAL A 66 21.46 -1.22 -4.53
C VAL A 66 20.96 -0.13 -3.59
N LYS A 67 21.62 0.04 -2.43
CA LYS A 67 21.23 1.00 -1.40
C LYS A 67 21.08 2.43 -1.95
N PRO A 68 22.01 2.97 -2.77
CA PRO A 68 21.86 4.33 -3.29
C PRO A 68 20.62 4.52 -4.17
N LYS A 69 20.20 3.49 -4.92
CA LYS A 69 19.00 3.55 -5.76
C LYS A 69 17.73 3.54 -4.91
N ILE A 70 17.72 2.73 -3.85
CA ILE A 70 16.62 2.70 -2.88
C ILE A 70 16.55 4.03 -2.13
N ASP A 71 17.67 4.57 -1.65
CA ASP A 71 17.73 5.80 -0.86
C ASP A 71 17.08 6.99 -1.58
N ILE A 72 17.31 7.14 -2.88
CA ILE A 72 16.75 8.24 -3.69
C ILE A 72 15.23 8.16 -3.73
N GLU A 73 14.66 7.01 -4.12
CA GLU A 73 13.21 6.85 -4.24
C GLU A 73 12.53 6.80 -2.87
N TYR A 74 13.10 6.08 -1.91
CA TYR A 74 12.59 5.99 -0.56
C TYR A 74 12.58 7.35 0.15
N GLY A 75 13.61 8.17 -0.04
CA GLY A 75 13.65 9.53 0.49
C GLY A 75 12.47 10.39 -0.01
N GLU A 76 12.14 10.30 -1.29
CA GLU A 76 11.00 11.00 -1.87
C GLU A 76 9.66 10.47 -1.32
N TYR A 77 9.50 9.16 -1.21
CA TYR A 77 8.29 8.55 -0.68
C TYR A 77 8.09 8.86 0.80
N ARG A 78 9.14 8.83 1.60
CA ARG A 78 9.09 9.18 3.03
C ARG A 78 8.70 10.64 3.23
N PHE A 79 9.27 11.56 2.45
CA PHE A 79 8.89 12.97 2.50
C PHE A 79 7.42 13.16 2.11
N SER A 80 7.00 12.53 1.01
CA SER A 80 5.62 12.61 0.52
C SER A 80 4.62 12.02 1.50
N LEU A 81 4.96 10.90 2.14
CA LEU A 81 4.17 10.28 3.20
C LEU A 81 4.03 11.23 4.39
N THR A 82 5.12 11.86 4.85
CA THR A 82 5.08 12.82 5.96
C THR A 82 4.15 14.00 5.64
N SER A 83 4.25 14.55 4.43
CA SER A 83 3.33 15.60 3.96
C SER A 83 1.90 15.10 3.78
N PHE A 84 1.70 13.81 3.49
CA PHE A 84 0.37 13.22 3.36
C PHE A 84 -0.30 13.10 4.74
N LEU A 85 0.47 12.68 5.76
CA LEU A 85 0.01 12.49 7.14
C LEU A 85 -0.39 13.79 7.85
N SER A 86 0.04 14.96 7.37
CA SER A 86 -0.41 16.25 7.93
C SER A 86 -1.88 16.55 7.61
N ASN A 87 -2.50 15.81 6.68
CA ASN A 87 -3.91 15.98 6.33
C ASN A 87 -4.83 15.18 7.26
N PRO A 88 -6.07 15.66 7.50
CA PRO A 88 -7.07 14.87 8.20
C PRO A 88 -7.52 13.69 7.32
N MET A 89 -7.29 12.47 7.80
CA MET A 89 -7.62 11.21 7.10
C MET A 89 -8.91 10.58 7.62
N LEU A 90 -9.87 11.42 7.99
CA LEU A 90 -11.18 11.01 8.50
C LEU A 90 -12.27 11.53 7.56
N VAL A 91 -13.23 10.66 7.24
CA VAL A 91 -14.41 11.02 6.46
C VAL A 91 -15.65 10.56 7.22
N MET A 92 -16.60 11.48 7.40
CA MET A 92 -17.85 11.20 8.07
C MET A 92 -18.80 10.40 7.16
N PRO A 93 -19.70 9.58 7.72
CA PRO A 93 -20.81 8.99 6.98
C PRO A 93 -21.48 10.01 6.06
N PHE A 94 -21.76 9.62 4.82
CA PHE A 94 -22.46 10.45 3.82
C PHE A 94 -21.69 11.67 3.28
N THR A 95 -20.41 11.81 3.64
CA THR A 95 -19.52 12.82 3.04
C THR A 95 -18.47 12.17 2.15
N VAL A 96 -17.91 12.98 1.26
CA VAL A 96 -16.71 12.67 0.47
C VAL A 96 -15.72 13.82 0.66
N THR A 97 -14.43 13.53 0.64
CA THR A 97 -13.39 14.57 0.68
C THR A 97 -12.41 14.39 -0.47
N THR A 98 -12.07 15.49 -1.14
CA THR A 98 -11.11 15.54 -2.25
C THR A 98 -9.77 16.14 -1.84
N ASN A 99 -9.68 16.68 -0.61
CA ASN A 99 -8.52 17.45 -0.15
C ASN A 99 -7.27 16.58 0.10
N VAL A 100 -7.44 15.26 0.14
CA VAL A 100 -6.36 14.31 0.40
C VAL A 100 -5.94 13.67 -0.92
N THR A 101 -4.90 14.21 -1.55
CA THR A 101 -4.33 13.69 -2.81
C THR A 101 -2.90 13.19 -2.60
N PRO A 102 -2.63 11.88 -2.76
CA PRO A 102 -1.27 11.37 -2.71
C PRO A 102 -0.51 11.85 -3.95
N LYS A 103 0.78 12.18 -3.76
CA LYS A 103 1.67 12.58 -4.86
C LYS A 103 1.97 11.42 -5.80
N HIS A 104 2.08 10.21 -5.24
CA HIS A 104 2.46 9.00 -5.96
C HIS A 104 1.26 8.07 -6.14
N SER A 105 1.27 7.32 -7.25
CA SER A 105 0.25 6.33 -7.51
C SER A 105 0.48 5.08 -6.67
N THR A 106 -0.60 4.40 -6.28
CA THR A 106 -0.58 3.21 -5.42
C THR A 106 0.18 2.06 -6.07
N GLU A 107 0.07 1.95 -7.40
CA GLU A 107 0.72 0.92 -8.20
C GLU A 107 2.25 1.05 -8.14
N ARG A 108 2.76 2.29 -8.21
CA ARG A 108 4.19 2.58 -8.12
C ARG A 108 4.75 2.30 -6.73
N LEU A 109 3.98 2.60 -5.69
CA LEU A 109 4.37 2.34 -4.31
C LEU A 109 4.48 0.83 -4.04
N PHE A 110 3.49 0.04 -4.45
CA PHE A 110 3.57 -1.43 -4.34
C PHE A 110 4.71 -2.02 -5.18
N GLN A 111 4.91 -1.51 -6.39
CA GLN A 111 6.04 -1.94 -7.22
C GLN A 111 7.38 -1.70 -6.53
N PHE A 112 7.57 -0.54 -5.91
CA PHE A 112 8.80 -0.22 -5.19
C PHE A 112 8.99 -1.09 -3.94
N ALA A 113 7.93 -1.36 -3.19
CA ALA A 113 7.99 -2.28 -2.07
C ALA A 113 8.43 -3.70 -2.50
N GLU A 114 7.94 -4.18 -3.65
CA GLU A 114 8.38 -5.47 -4.22
C GLU A 114 9.79 -5.42 -4.79
N GLN A 115 10.26 -4.28 -5.31
CA GLN A 115 11.66 -4.09 -5.69
C GLN A 115 12.58 -4.22 -4.48
N ILE A 116 12.23 -3.57 -3.36
CA ILE A 116 12.95 -3.68 -2.08
C ILE A 116 12.98 -5.13 -1.59
N ASN A 117 11.82 -5.80 -1.60
CA ASN A 117 11.71 -7.20 -1.21
C ASN A 117 12.59 -8.12 -2.08
N GLY A 118 12.61 -7.88 -3.39
CA GLY A 118 13.39 -8.64 -4.35
C GLY A 118 14.91 -8.54 -4.16
N VAL A 119 15.42 -7.46 -3.58
CA VAL A 119 16.85 -7.29 -3.27
C VAL A 119 17.21 -7.58 -1.81
N SER A 120 16.23 -7.95 -0.98
CA SER A 120 16.45 -8.34 0.42
C SER A 120 17.53 -9.41 0.62
N PRO A 121 17.73 -10.39 -0.28
CA PRO A 121 18.82 -11.36 -0.13
C PRO A 121 20.22 -10.74 -0.28
N LEU A 122 20.38 -9.47 -0.66
CA LEU A 122 21.68 -8.82 -0.75
C LEU A 122 22.08 -8.10 0.54
N ALA A 123 21.12 -7.77 1.40
CA ALA A 123 21.40 -7.24 2.75
C ALA A 123 21.79 -8.37 3.69
N VAL A 124 23.00 -8.29 4.24
CA VAL A 124 23.59 -9.36 5.06
C VAL A 124 23.57 -9.00 6.55
N ASP A 125 23.97 -7.77 6.86
CA ASP A 125 24.03 -7.19 8.19
C ASP A 125 22.64 -6.80 8.72
N GLU A 126 22.53 -6.76 10.04
CA GLU A 126 21.28 -6.45 10.76
C GLU A 126 20.78 -5.03 10.44
N GLU A 127 21.70 -4.06 10.28
CA GLU A 127 21.36 -2.67 9.94
C GLU A 127 20.70 -2.60 8.55
N SER A 128 21.28 -3.26 7.55
CA SER A 128 20.72 -3.30 6.19
C SER A 128 19.39 -4.05 6.14
N GLN A 129 19.23 -5.11 6.93
CA GLN A 129 17.96 -5.83 7.05
C GLN A 129 16.87 -4.98 7.72
N GLU A 130 17.21 -4.25 8.78
CA GLU A 130 16.31 -3.31 9.44
C GLU A 130 15.93 -2.16 8.51
N TYR A 131 16.88 -1.64 7.74
CA TYR A 131 16.65 -0.62 6.73
C TYR A 131 15.64 -1.10 5.67
N ILE A 132 15.83 -2.30 5.12
CA ILE A 132 14.91 -2.91 4.16
C ILE A 132 13.52 -3.08 4.76
N ARG A 133 13.42 -3.61 5.99
CA ARG A 133 12.14 -3.80 6.69
C ARG A 133 11.40 -2.48 6.84
N THR A 134 12.10 -1.43 7.29
CA THR A 134 11.52 -0.11 7.51
C THR A 134 11.11 0.56 6.18
N ALA A 135 11.98 0.51 5.17
CA ALA A 135 11.71 1.10 3.87
C ALA A 135 10.52 0.43 3.17
N LYS A 136 10.44 -0.90 3.24
CA LYS A 136 9.30 -1.67 2.72
C LYS A 136 8.02 -1.31 3.49
N GLY A 137 8.03 -1.41 4.82
CA GLY A 137 6.85 -1.16 5.64
C GLY A 137 6.27 0.24 5.45
N LEU A 138 7.10 1.28 5.43
CA LEU A 138 6.62 2.65 5.19
C LEU A 138 6.09 2.86 3.77
N THR A 139 6.66 2.19 2.77
CA THR A 139 6.17 2.27 1.39
C THR A 139 4.82 1.57 1.23
N ASP A 140 4.68 0.36 1.78
CA ASP A 140 3.44 -0.41 1.77
C ASP A 140 2.32 0.33 2.50
N ALA A 141 2.61 0.85 3.68
CA ALA A 141 1.67 1.64 4.43
C ALA A 141 1.27 2.93 3.68
N TYR A 142 2.22 3.60 3.02
CA TYR A 142 1.88 4.75 2.17
C TYR A 142 0.95 4.34 1.02
N ALA A 143 1.16 3.17 0.41
CA ALA A 143 0.26 2.65 -0.62
C ALA A 143 -1.16 2.40 -0.07
N MET A 144 -1.29 1.82 1.13
CA MET A 144 -2.58 1.61 1.79
C MET A 144 -3.30 2.92 2.12
N LEU A 145 -2.56 3.91 2.60
CA LEU A 145 -3.09 5.25 2.88
C LEU A 145 -3.51 5.99 1.60
N ALA A 146 -2.72 5.84 0.53
CA ALA A 146 -3.08 6.36 -0.79
C ALA A 146 -4.31 5.65 -1.38
N ASN A 147 -4.53 4.36 -1.12
CA ASN A 147 -5.79 3.68 -1.44
C ASN A 147 -6.98 4.29 -0.68
N ASN A 148 -6.82 4.58 0.62
CA ASN A 148 -7.85 5.27 1.40
C ASN A 148 -8.18 6.65 0.86
N SER A 149 -7.19 7.38 0.32
CA SER A 149 -7.43 8.67 -0.34
C SER A 149 -8.39 8.58 -1.54
N LYS A 150 -8.35 7.47 -2.28
CA LYS A 150 -9.28 7.19 -3.38
C LYS A 150 -10.66 6.87 -2.83
N LEU A 151 -10.73 6.02 -1.80
CA LEU A 151 -12.00 5.64 -1.14
C LEU A 151 -12.71 6.82 -0.47
N PHE A 152 -11.97 7.82 0.02
CA PHE A 152 -12.54 9.07 0.54
C PHE A 152 -13.37 9.85 -0.47
N ARG A 153 -13.08 9.70 -1.77
CA ARG A 153 -13.75 10.41 -2.87
C ARG A 153 -14.93 9.64 -3.43
N GLU A 154 -15.05 8.37 -3.08
CA GLU A 154 -16.08 7.48 -3.60
C GLU A 154 -17.16 7.25 -2.54
N ASP A 155 -18.42 7.29 -2.96
CA ASP A 155 -19.55 6.85 -2.13
C ASP A 155 -20.06 5.51 -2.65
N LYS A 156 -19.35 4.44 -2.28
CA LYS A 156 -19.67 3.06 -2.66
C LYS A 156 -20.02 2.22 -1.44
N PRO A 157 -20.94 1.24 -1.58
CA PRO A 157 -21.24 0.30 -0.51
C PRO A 157 -19.97 -0.48 -0.12
N GLY A 158 -19.72 -0.61 1.17
CA GLY A 158 -18.54 -1.30 1.69
C GLY A 158 -17.27 -0.46 1.76
N ARG A 159 -17.27 0.82 1.34
CA ARG A 159 -16.06 1.69 1.40
C ARG A 159 -15.41 1.70 2.79
N TYR A 160 -16.21 1.81 3.86
CA TYR A 160 -15.68 1.85 5.22
C TYR A 160 -15.02 0.53 5.64
N LEU A 161 -15.47 -0.62 5.11
CA LEU A 161 -14.81 -1.90 5.38
C LEU A 161 -13.43 -1.96 4.71
N LEU A 162 -13.34 -1.49 3.47
CA LEU A 162 -12.07 -1.40 2.75
C LEU A 162 -11.10 -0.44 3.46
N MET A 163 -11.62 0.69 3.93
CA MET A 163 -10.83 1.69 4.66
C MET A 163 -10.28 1.17 5.98
N VAL A 164 -11.09 0.41 6.73
CA VAL A 164 -10.68 -0.29 7.96
C VAL A 164 -9.52 -1.24 7.68
N ASN A 165 -9.63 -2.07 6.65
CA ASN A 165 -8.58 -3.02 6.29
C ASN A 165 -7.27 -2.28 5.95
N ASN A 166 -7.35 -1.26 5.10
CA ASN A 166 -6.18 -0.49 4.70
C ASN A 166 -5.53 0.24 5.89
N PHE A 167 -6.31 0.80 6.83
CA PHE A 167 -5.77 1.44 8.02
C PHE A 167 -5.14 0.45 9.00
N ASN A 168 -5.74 -0.73 9.18
CA ASN A 168 -5.15 -1.79 10.02
C ASN A 168 -3.83 -2.29 9.43
N THR A 169 -3.78 -2.58 8.13
CA THR A 169 -2.53 -3.00 7.48
C THR A 169 -1.46 -1.90 7.57
N ALA A 170 -1.81 -0.64 7.32
CA ALA A 170 -0.89 0.47 7.50
C ALA A 170 -0.39 0.60 8.96
N ALA A 171 -1.24 0.32 9.96
CA ALA A 171 -0.85 0.34 11.36
C ALA A 171 0.14 -0.78 11.71
N GLU A 172 -0.07 -1.99 11.18
CA GLU A 172 0.84 -3.12 11.36
C GLU A 172 2.23 -2.83 10.78
N ASP A 173 2.28 -2.28 9.56
CA ASP A 173 3.53 -1.91 8.89
C ASP A 173 4.30 -0.80 9.64
N PHE A 174 3.58 0.20 10.16
CA PHE A 174 4.18 1.27 10.97
C PHE A 174 4.65 0.76 12.33
N ARG A 175 3.93 -0.17 12.96
CA ARG A 175 4.30 -0.78 14.26
C ARG A 175 5.56 -1.63 14.16
N ALA A 176 5.80 -2.25 13.00
CA ALA A 176 7.04 -2.99 12.74
C ALA A 176 8.28 -2.07 12.58
N SER A 177 8.07 -0.75 12.48
CA SER A 177 9.12 0.25 12.28
C SER A 177 9.35 1.05 13.57
N LYS A 178 10.59 1.11 14.04
CA LYS A 178 10.95 1.80 15.29
C LYS A 178 10.67 3.31 15.21
N GLY A 179 10.00 3.86 16.22
CA GLY A 179 9.71 5.30 16.32
C GLY A 179 8.45 5.76 15.57
N TYR A 180 7.69 4.82 15.02
CA TYR A 180 6.45 5.06 14.28
C TYR A 180 5.19 4.60 15.04
N GLU A 181 5.33 4.21 16.30
CA GLU A 181 4.26 3.74 17.18
C GLU A 181 3.09 4.75 17.28
N PRO A 182 3.32 6.07 17.44
CA PRO A 182 2.22 7.03 17.50
C PRO A 182 1.40 7.11 16.21
N ALA A 183 2.03 6.86 15.06
CA ALA A 183 1.33 6.83 13.78
C ALA A 183 0.53 5.54 13.60
N ALA A 184 1.04 4.40 14.10
CA ALA A 184 0.28 3.15 14.17
C ALA A 184 -1.00 3.32 15.01
N ASP A 185 -0.88 3.89 16.22
CA ASP A 185 -2.02 4.15 17.12
C ASP A 185 -3.05 5.10 16.46
N ARG A 186 -2.57 6.12 15.73
CA ARG A 186 -3.44 7.01 14.95
C ARG A 186 -4.24 6.25 13.90
N PHE A 187 -3.62 5.32 13.17
CA PHE A 187 -4.32 4.56 12.13
C PHE A 187 -5.32 3.56 12.70
N GLU A 188 -5.02 2.95 13.85
CA GLU A 188 -5.99 2.13 14.59
C GLU A 188 -7.19 2.96 15.05
N GLY A 189 -6.95 4.17 15.57
CA GLY A 189 -8.04 5.11 15.90
C GLY A 189 -8.91 5.47 14.69
N LEU A 190 -8.30 5.71 13.53
CA LEU A 190 -9.02 5.98 12.27
C LEU A 190 -9.79 4.74 11.78
N SER A 191 -9.23 3.55 11.95
CA SER A 191 -9.92 2.28 11.68
C SER A 191 -11.16 2.14 12.55
N LEU A 192 -11.08 2.37 13.86
CA LEU A 192 -12.23 2.35 14.76
C LEU A 192 -13.31 3.36 14.36
N ALA A 193 -12.91 4.58 13.98
CA ALA A 193 -13.84 5.58 13.48
C ALA A 193 -14.56 5.12 12.20
N CYS A 194 -13.84 4.46 11.28
CA CYS A 194 -14.44 3.88 10.06
C CYS A 194 -15.37 2.71 10.38
N GLN A 195 -15.06 1.87 11.38
CA GLN A 195 -15.96 0.80 11.84
C GLN A 195 -17.26 1.36 12.41
N ALA A 196 -17.19 2.44 13.19
CA ALA A 196 -18.38 3.13 13.69
C ALA A 196 -19.21 3.75 12.53
N ALA A 197 -18.53 4.38 11.56
CA ALA A 197 -19.17 4.93 10.37
C ALA A 197 -19.88 3.85 9.52
N ARG A 198 -19.28 2.66 9.40
CA ARG A 198 -19.90 1.48 8.78
C ARG A 198 -21.21 1.12 9.50
N GLY A 199 -21.19 0.99 10.82
CA GLY A 199 -22.39 0.71 11.63
C GLY A 199 -23.51 1.71 11.37
N CYS A 200 -23.19 3.01 11.37
CA CYS A 200 -24.14 4.08 11.08
C CYS A 200 -24.74 3.99 9.67
N SER A 201 -23.91 3.72 8.65
CA SER A 201 -24.38 3.57 7.27
C SER A 201 -25.34 2.38 7.11
N THR A 202 -25.07 1.25 7.78
CA THR A 202 -25.94 0.06 7.77
C THR A 202 -27.23 0.21 8.57
N ALA A 203 -27.21 1.00 9.65
CA ALA A 203 -28.41 1.31 10.43
C ALA A 203 -29.37 2.21 9.63
N THR A 204 -28.82 3.15 8.86
CA THR A 204 -29.59 4.09 8.04
C THR A 204 -30.25 3.40 6.84
N SER A 205 -29.59 2.41 6.21
CA SER A 205 -30.17 1.64 5.11
C SER A 205 -31.27 0.66 5.52
N ARG A 206 -31.38 0.35 6.82
CA ARG A 206 -32.44 -0.50 7.41
C ARG A 206 -33.55 0.31 8.08
N ALA A 207 -33.43 1.63 8.13
CA ALA A 207 -34.40 2.47 8.81
C ALA A 207 -35.63 2.73 7.91
N PRO A 208 -36.87 2.50 8.40
CA PRO A 208 -38.09 2.66 7.59
C PRO A 208 -38.34 4.09 7.08
N TRP A 209 -37.64 5.10 7.61
CA TRP A 209 -37.74 6.50 7.15
C TRP A 209 -36.77 6.85 6.00
N ALA A 210 -35.81 5.98 5.64
CA ALA A 210 -34.84 6.27 4.58
C ALA A 210 -35.48 6.36 3.18
N ALA A 211 -36.66 5.77 2.98
CA ALA A 211 -37.45 5.88 1.75
C ALA A 211 -38.18 7.23 1.59
N SER A 212 -38.09 8.14 2.56
CA SER A 212 -38.90 9.37 2.60
C SER A 212 -38.10 10.69 2.54
N ARG A 213 -36.80 10.65 2.22
CA ARG A 213 -36.03 11.90 2.09
C ARG A 213 -36.36 12.61 0.77
N PRO A 214 -36.85 13.86 0.80
CA PRO A 214 -36.98 14.65 -0.42
C PRO A 214 -35.58 14.95 -0.98
N PRO A 215 -35.43 15.10 -2.31
CA PRO A 215 -34.17 15.51 -2.90
C PRO A 215 -33.78 16.89 -2.34
N TRP A 216 -32.54 17.02 -1.88
CA TRP A 216 -32.00 18.30 -1.43
C TRP A 216 -32.01 19.28 -2.61
N PRO A 217 -32.39 20.55 -2.38
CA PRO A 217 -32.38 21.56 -3.43
C PRO A 217 -30.93 21.83 -3.84
N SER A 218 -30.70 21.73 -5.16
CA SER A 218 -29.48 22.11 -5.88
C SER A 218 -29.13 23.57 -5.75
#